data_AF-U1PAI9-F1
#
_entry.id   AF-U1PAI9-F1
#
_cell.length_a   1.000
_cell.length_b   1.000
_cell.length_c   1.000
_cell.angle_alpha   90.00
_cell.angle_beta   90.00
_cell.angle_gamma   90.00
#
_symmetry.space_group_name_H-M   'P 1'
#
loop_
_entity.id
_entity.type
_entity.pdbx_description
1 polymer ?
#
loop_
_entity_poly.entity_id
_entity_poly.type
_entity_poly.pdbx_seq_one_letter_code
_entity_poly.pdbx_strand_id
1 'polypeptide(L)'
;MMLYEAYLSVRLRRRSSPAPAHVAVVITERDLLEQGAYDTLGDFFGWAVERGADRITVSVSVLDEAVIPTLSRELTALETPNRWRCAVPVIPSRSTHRSR
;
A
#
# COMPACT_ATOMS: atom_id res chain seq x y z
N MET A 1 -21.61 21.45 1.00
CA MET A 1 -20.57 20.48 0.61
C MET A 1 -21.01 19.06 0.98
N MET A 2 -22.15 18.57 0.48
CA MET A 2 -22.67 17.24 0.83
C MET A 2 -23.42 16.61 -0.36
N LEU A 3 -24.03 17.45 -1.21
CA LEU A 3 -24.66 17.03 -2.47
C LEU A 3 -23.67 16.41 -3.46
N TYR A 4 -22.44 16.95 -3.55
CA TYR A 4 -21.39 16.41 -4.42
C TYR A 4 -20.85 15.08 -3.89
N GLU A 5 -20.66 14.94 -2.58
CA GLU A 5 -20.30 13.67 -1.91
C GLU A 5 -21.38 12.61 -2.10
N ALA A 6 -22.65 12.97 -1.93
CA ALA A 6 -23.79 12.08 -2.18
C ALA A 6 -23.87 11.66 -3.66
N TYR A 7 -23.64 12.59 -4.57
CA TYR A 7 -23.60 12.31 -6.00
C TYR A 7 -22.42 11.38 -6.37
N LEU A 8 -21.21 11.64 -5.86
CA LEU A 8 -20.03 10.82 -6.11
C LEU A 8 -20.21 9.41 -5.53
N SER A 9 -20.73 9.27 -4.31
CA SER A 9 -20.96 7.98 -3.67
C SER A 9 -22.01 7.14 -4.42
N VAL A 10 -23.10 7.74 -4.89
CA VAL A 10 -24.09 7.07 -5.76
C VAL A 10 -23.46 6.66 -7.09
N ARG A 11 -22.67 7.55 -7.71
CA ARG A 11 -22.02 7.28 -9.00
C ARG A 11 -20.96 6.18 -8.91
N LEU A 12 -20.14 6.16 -7.84
CA LEU A 12 -19.16 5.10 -7.59
C LEU A 12 -19.86 3.75 -7.38
N ARG A 13 -20.92 3.71 -6.56
CA ARG A 13 -21.69 2.47 -6.31
C ARG A 13 -22.34 1.92 -7.58
N ARG A 14 -22.82 2.80 -8.47
CA ARG A 14 -23.42 2.38 -9.76
C ARG A 14 -22.39 1.96 -10.80
N ARG A 15 -21.15 2.43 -10.68
CA ARG A 15 -20.04 2.06 -11.57
C ARG A 15 -19.27 0.85 -11.03
N SER A 16 -19.94 -0.04 -10.30
CA SER A 16 -19.35 -1.22 -9.65
C SER A 16 -18.75 -2.17 -10.68
N SER A 17 -17.58 -1.79 -11.19
CA SER A 17 -16.63 -2.66 -11.84
C SER A 17 -16.25 -3.73 -10.81
N PRO A 18 -15.96 -4.97 -11.23
CA PRO A 18 -15.38 -5.95 -10.32
C PRO A 18 -14.22 -5.33 -9.56
N ALA A 19 -14.09 -5.69 -8.28
CA ALA A 19 -13.03 -5.18 -7.44
C ALA A 19 -11.67 -5.39 -8.11
N PRO A 20 -10.71 -4.47 -7.93
CA PRO A 20 -9.42 -4.59 -8.56
C PRO A 20 -8.72 -5.85 -8.06
N ALA A 21 -8.42 -6.77 -8.99
CA ALA A 21 -7.68 -7.99 -8.69
C ALA A 21 -6.25 -7.70 -8.19
N HIS A 22 -5.71 -6.51 -8.46
CA HIS A 22 -4.39 -6.07 -7.99
C HIS A 22 -4.47 -4.65 -7.42
N VAL A 23 -4.02 -4.50 -6.17
CA VAL A 23 -3.91 -3.22 -5.47
C VAL A 23 -2.44 -2.87 -5.29
N ALA A 24 -2.04 -1.68 -5.73
CA ALA A 24 -0.70 -1.14 -5.48
C ALA A 24 -0.80 -0.04 -4.42
N VAL A 25 -0.03 -0.17 -3.35
CA VAL A 25 0.08 0.81 -2.26
C VAL A 25 1.45 1.46 -2.36
N VAL A 26 1.48 2.79 -2.37
CA VAL A 26 2.72 3.56 -2.36
C VAL A 26 2.76 4.36 -1.07
N ILE A 27 3.73 4.06 -0.22
CA ILE A 27 3.95 4.74 1.06
C ILE A 27 5.41 5.19 1.14
N THR A 28 5.71 6.04 2.11
CA THR A 28 7.07 6.48 2.41
C THR A 28 7.58 5.79 3.67
N GLU A 29 8.90 5.80 3.87
CA GLU A 29 9.49 5.34 5.14
C GLU A 29 8.89 6.07 6.34
N ARG A 30 8.55 7.36 6.19
CA ARG A 30 8.03 8.19 7.27
C ARG A 30 6.68 7.71 7.75
N ASP A 31 5.85 7.24 6.82
CA ASP A 31 4.55 6.66 7.15
C ASP A 31 4.70 5.41 8.02
N LEU A 32 5.80 4.65 7.86
CA LEU A 32 6.12 3.45 8.65
C LEU A 32 6.83 3.76 9.99
N LEU A 33 7.33 4.98 10.17
CA LEU A 33 7.93 5.42 11.45
C LEU A 33 6.87 5.89 12.45
N GLU A 34 5.64 6.14 12.00
CA GLU A 34 4.54 6.50 12.88
C GLU A 34 4.09 5.31 13.74
N GLN A 35 3.68 5.58 14.98
CA GLN A 35 3.19 4.53 15.88
C GLN A 35 1.91 3.89 15.31
N GLY A 36 1.88 2.56 15.27
CA GLY A 36 0.73 1.80 14.75
C GLY A 36 0.63 1.76 13.22
N ALA A 37 1.65 2.22 12.50
CA ALA A 37 1.68 2.18 11.04
C ALA A 37 1.59 0.75 10.49
N TYR A 38 2.32 -0.19 11.11
CA TYR A 38 2.31 -1.60 10.74
C TYR A 38 0.95 -2.26 10.99
N ASP A 39 0.29 -1.93 12.11
CA ASP A 39 -1.06 -2.42 12.42
C ASP A 39 -2.07 -1.90 11.39
N THR A 40 -2.01 -0.61 11.07
CA THR A 40 -2.85 0.02 10.05
C THR A 40 -2.64 -0.62 8.67
N LEU A 41 -1.40 -0.99 8.35
CA LEU A 41 -1.07 -1.67 7.11
C LEU A 41 -1.64 -3.11 7.08
N GLY A 42 -1.60 -3.81 8.22
CA GLY A 42 -2.26 -5.11 8.41
C GLY A 42 -3.78 -5.03 8.20
N ASP A 43 -4.43 -4.06 8.84
CA ASP A 43 -5.87 -3.81 8.67
C ASP A 43 -6.23 -3.48 7.21
N PHE A 44 -5.38 -2.71 6.53
CA PHE A 44 -5.53 -2.42 5.12
C PHE A 44 -5.47 -3.68 4.25
N PHE A 45 -4.53 -4.59 4.53
CA PHE A 45 -4.44 -5.86 3.79
C PHE A 45 -5.70 -6.71 3.99
N GLY A 46 -6.22 -6.78 5.21
CA GLY A 46 -7.48 -7.44 5.51
C GLY A 46 -8.63 -6.85 4.68
N TRP A 47 -8.78 -5.53 4.73
CA TRP A 47 -9.80 -4.81 3.97
C TRP A 47 -9.70 -5.03 2.46
N ALA A 48 -8.48 -4.93 1.89
CA ALA A 48 -8.29 -5.06 0.45
C ALA A 48 -8.73 -6.45 -0.06
N VAL A 49 -8.58 -7.46 0.78
CA VAL A 49 -8.93 -8.84 0.45
C VAL A 49 -10.39 -9.14 0.66
N GLU A 50 -11.00 -8.61 1.72
CA GLU A 50 -12.46 -8.64 1.86
C GLU A 50 -13.15 -8.03 0.63
N ARG A 51 -12.48 -7.08 -0.03
CA ARG A 51 -12.95 -6.47 -1.26
C ARG A 51 -12.64 -7.29 -2.52
N GLY A 52 -11.81 -8.33 -2.46
CA GLY A 52 -11.51 -9.22 -3.58
C GLY A 52 -10.19 -8.95 -4.31
N ALA A 53 -9.22 -8.31 -3.66
CA ALA A 53 -7.88 -8.19 -4.22
C ALA A 53 -7.12 -9.54 -4.12
N ASP A 54 -6.67 -10.06 -5.26
CA ASP A 54 -5.85 -11.28 -5.32
C ASP A 54 -4.36 -10.99 -5.08
N ARG A 55 -3.93 -9.74 -5.35
CA ARG A 55 -2.55 -9.29 -5.25
C ARG A 55 -2.46 -7.92 -4.61
N ILE A 56 -1.50 -7.75 -3.71
CA ILE A 56 -1.15 -6.44 -3.13
C ILE A 56 0.35 -6.22 -3.36
N THR A 57 0.72 -5.04 -3.84
CA THR A 57 2.13 -4.63 -3.98
C THR A 57 2.34 -3.37 -3.17
N VAL A 58 3.24 -3.44 -2.20
CA VAL A 58 3.62 -2.28 -1.39
C VAL A 58 4.97 -1.77 -1.86
N SER A 59 4.99 -0.53 -2.33
CA SER A 59 6.20 0.20 -2.71
C SER A 59 6.49 1.23 -1.63
N VAL A 60 7.60 1.05 -0.92
CA VAL A 60 8.05 2.00 0.09
C VAL A 60 9.12 2.89 -0.52
N SER A 61 8.84 4.20 -0.58
CA SER A 61 9.85 5.21 -0.90
C SER A 61 10.74 5.41 0.32
N VAL A 62 12.00 4.99 0.20
CA VAL A 62 13.01 5.11 1.24
C VAL A 62 13.92 6.29 0.93
N LEU A 63 14.15 7.15 1.93
CA LEU A 63 15.09 8.26 1.84
C LEU A 63 16.49 7.84 2.30
N ASP A 64 16.58 7.00 3.34
CA ASP A 64 17.83 6.42 3.84
C ASP A 64 17.91 4.90 3.62
N GLU A 65 18.80 4.46 2.74
CA GLU A 65 18.96 3.03 2.43
C GLU A 65 19.34 2.19 3.65
N ALA A 66 19.90 2.77 4.71
CA ALA A 66 20.21 2.07 5.94
C ALA A 66 18.97 1.52 6.67
N VAL A 67 17.77 2.07 6.40
CA VAL A 67 16.53 1.57 7.02
C VAL A 67 15.93 0.37 6.28
N ILE A 68 16.38 0.06 5.06
CA ILE A 68 15.83 -1.03 4.23
C ILE A 68 15.83 -2.39 4.96
N PRO A 69 16.90 -2.83 5.65
CA PRO A 69 16.90 -4.12 6.32
C PRO A 69 15.89 -4.21 7.46
N THR A 70 15.68 -3.11 8.19
CA THR A 70 14.69 -3.02 9.26
C THR A 70 13.28 -3.10 8.69
N LEU A 71 12.98 -2.28 7.70
CA LEU A 71 11.67 -2.29 7.01
C LEU A 71 11.36 -3.68 6.42
N SER A 72 12.34 -4.32 5.80
CA SER A 72 12.17 -5.66 5.22
C SER A 72 11.81 -6.70 6.29
N ARG A 73 12.45 -6.65 7.48
CA ARG A 73 12.14 -7.56 8.58
C ARG A 73 10.74 -7.33 9.13
N GLU A 74 10.38 -6.08 9.44
CA GLU A 74 9.08 -5.73 9.99
C GLU A 74 7.94 -6.08 9.00
N LEU A 75 8.12 -5.76 7.72
CA LEU A 75 7.14 -6.09 6.68
C LEU A 75 7.02 -7.61 6.43
N THR A 76 8.07 -8.38 6.66
CA THR A 76 8.03 -9.85 6.59
C THR A 76 7.40 -10.45 7.84
N ALA A 77 7.55 -9.78 8.99
CA ALA A 77 6.95 -10.18 10.26
C ALA A 77 5.44 -9.90 10.33
N LEU A 78 4.93 -8.97 9.50
CA LEU A 78 3.49 -8.79 9.33
C LEU A 78 2.84 -10.10 8.88
N GLU A 79 2.00 -10.67 9.75
CA GLU A 79 1.23 -11.85 9.45
C GLU A 79 0.31 -11.58 8.27
N THR A 80 0.75 -12.03 7.10
CA THR A 80 -0.06 -11.95 5.89
C THR A 80 -0.95 -13.19 5.88
N PRO A 81 -2.27 -13.08 5.64
CA PRO A 81 -3.15 -14.23 5.54
C PRO A 81 -2.53 -15.31 4.64
N ASN A 82 -2.49 -16.56 5.14
CA ASN A 82 -1.72 -17.75 4.68
C ASN A 82 -1.67 -18.07 3.16
N ARG A 83 -2.34 -17.30 2.31
CA ARG A 83 -2.38 -17.45 0.86
C ARG A 83 -1.39 -16.55 0.11
N TRP A 84 -0.74 -15.58 0.75
CA TRP A 84 0.00 -14.54 0.00
C TRP A 84 1.51 -14.54 0.24
N ARG A 85 2.23 -14.13 -0.80
CA ARG A 85 3.66 -13.83 -0.77
C ARG A 85 3.84 -12.32 -0.87
N CYS A 86 4.26 -11.70 0.22
CA CYS A 86 4.81 -10.35 0.19
C CYS A 86 6.20 -10.43 -0.44
N ALA A 87 6.32 -10.01 -1.70
CA ALA A 87 7.61 -9.71 -2.30
C ALA A 87 7.81 -8.20 -2.16
N VAL A 88 8.87 -7.78 -1.48
CA VAL A 88 9.29 -6.38 -1.42
C VAL A 88 10.27 -6.17 -2.58
N PRO A 89 9.82 -5.68 -3.76
CA PRO A 89 10.76 -5.27 -4.79
C PRO A 89 11.49 -4.02 -4.28
N VAL A 90 12.79 -4.13 -4.06
CA VAL A 90 13.64 -2.94 -3.90
C VAL A 90 13.72 -2.27 -5.27
N ILE A 91 12.98 -1.19 -5.46
CA ILE A 91 13.08 -0.36 -6.65
C ILE A 91 14.11 0.72 -6.31
N PRO A 92 15.32 0.69 -6.88
CA PRO A 92 16.29 1.76 -6.64
C PRO A 92 15.66 3.08 -7.05
N SER A 93 15.77 4.09 -6.19
CA SER A 93 15.27 5.42 -6.53
C SER A 93 16.00 5.88 -7.80
N ARG A 94 15.23 6.18 -8.87
CA ARG A 94 15.81 6.89 -10.01
C ARG A 94 16.10 8.30 -9.51
N SER A 95 17.31 8.52 -9.00
CA SER A 95 17.85 9.84 -8.78
C SER A 95 17.79 10.56 -10.13
N THR A 96 16.81 11.46 -10.24
CA THR A 96 16.66 12.38 -11.35
C THR A 96 17.83 13.33 -11.31
N HIS A 97 18.97 12.90 -11.88
CA HIS A 97 20.02 13.82 -12.30
C HIS A 97 19.52 14.53 -13.57
N ARG A 98 18.54 15.42 -13.39
CA ARG A 98 18.19 16.43 -14.38
C ARG A 98 19.19 17.57 -14.22
N SER A 99 20.40 17.32 -14.72
CA SER A 99 21.38 18.37 -14.96
C SER A 99 20.95 19.14 -16.19
N ARG A 100 20.67 20.42 -15.95
CA ARG A 100 20.60 21.60 -16.84
C ARG A 100 20.55 21.38 -18.34
#